data_AF-A0A8T7HRX3-F1
#
_entry.id   AF-A0A8T7HRX3-F1
#
_cell.length_a   1.000
_cell.length_b   1.000
_cell.length_c   1.000
_cell.angle_alpha   90.00
_cell.angle_beta   90.00
_cell.angle_gamma   90.00
#
_symmetry.space_group_name_H-M   'P 1'
#
loop_
_entity.id
_entity.type
_entity.pdbx_description
1 polymer ?
#
loop_
_entity_poly.entity_id
_entity_poly.type
_entity_poly.pdbx_seq_one_letter_code
_entity_poly.pdbx_strand_id
1 'polypeptide(L)'
;MKRYFLLLFLILIHIDLLATNYPIKTIEQLDYNREAQTLNRRQLNDFPDAHTGFMFNNGDNATLKWRPQGIAGFVRPNGQRYIAVSWYGLEAANYQDRGTRISIANVSQMSRVRYRHILLVDENGNPFTNMHAGGLVYRQGKFHVPDSRCISNTSICLAKKSNRADASDLNHYQIHTFSIDAIEEVPSADRDSFHNYRYIIRRESSYTVDIKPSFLSYNWDNNEFVVGAYNNCRNDGGNEDGPHDNAPECFKEKNKIGWYSSIVNNEISDFRSCGYFYSEMQGAALASSRAAGYDRNFWISASWGRGHDSTLYYGQLNTNTCEFTKIASQKKTYPAGLEDIHYALTSDNIWMLTEFGSNERASGHNNNRVVFAVKKHLITP
;
A
#
# COMPACT_ATOMS: atom_id res chain seq x y z
N MET A 1 0.66 54.17 -54.18
CA MET A 1 1.51 52.99 -53.97
C MET A 1 1.72 52.80 -52.48
N LYS A 2 1.17 51.70 -51.89
CA LYS A 2 1.53 51.11 -50.57
C LYS A 2 1.27 51.97 -49.31
N ARG A 3 0.76 51.50 -48.17
CA ARG A 3 0.38 50.19 -47.62
C ARG A 3 -0.48 50.49 -46.39
N TYR A 4 -1.70 49.94 -46.29
CA TYR A 4 -2.44 49.89 -45.03
C TYR A 4 -1.83 48.79 -44.16
N PHE A 5 -1.28 49.14 -43.00
CA PHE A 5 -0.81 48.19 -42.00
C PHE A 5 -2.02 47.80 -41.14
N LEU A 6 -2.61 46.65 -41.44
CA LEU A 6 -3.66 46.04 -40.62
C LEU A 6 -2.97 45.42 -39.39
N LEU A 7 -3.10 46.07 -38.23
CA LEU A 7 -2.64 45.51 -36.96
C LEU A 7 -3.60 44.38 -36.57
N LEU A 8 -3.21 43.13 -36.83
CA LEU A 8 -3.89 41.96 -36.32
C LEU A 8 -3.58 41.86 -34.81
N PHE A 9 -4.55 42.23 -33.96
CA PHE A 9 -4.52 41.90 -32.54
C PHE A 9 -4.81 40.40 -32.40
N LEU A 10 -3.76 39.58 -32.38
CA LEU A 10 -3.83 38.20 -31.91
C LEU A 10 -3.98 38.26 -30.39
N ILE A 11 -5.22 38.20 -29.91
CA ILE A 11 -5.52 37.87 -28.51
C ILE A 11 -5.15 36.40 -28.35
N LEU A 12 -3.92 36.13 -27.94
CA LEU A 12 -3.53 34.87 -27.32
C LEU A 12 -4.30 34.78 -26.00
N ILE A 13 -5.47 34.13 -26.04
CA ILE A 13 -6.12 33.65 -24.83
C ILE A 13 -5.19 32.56 -24.29
N HIS A 14 -4.30 32.94 -23.37
CA HIS A 14 -3.81 31.98 -22.38
C HIS A 14 -5.06 31.55 -21.60
N ILE A 15 -5.63 30.42 -21.99
CA ILE A 15 -6.48 29.67 -21.09
C ILE A 15 -5.50 29.14 -20.05
N ASP A 16 -5.25 29.93 -19.02
CA ASP A 16 -4.89 29.37 -17.73
C ASP A 16 -5.99 28.35 -17.45
N LEU A 17 -5.68 27.05 -17.57
CA LEU A 17 -6.50 26.01 -16.99
C LEU A 17 -6.51 26.33 -15.50
N LEU A 18 -7.50 27.10 -15.07
CA LEU A 18 -7.76 27.37 -13.67
C LEU A 18 -7.85 26.00 -13.01
N ALA A 19 -6.93 25.75 -12.07
CA ALA A 19 -7.03 24.63 -11.15
C ALA A 19 -8.46 24.60 -10.63
N THR A 20 -9.24 23.61 -11.07
CA THR A 20 -10.67 23.57 -10.78
C THR A 20 -10.79 23.17 -9.33
N ASN A 21 -11.05 24.14 -8.46
CA ASN A 21 -11.16 23.90 -7.02
C ASN A 21 -12.56 23.34 -6.74
N TYR A 22 -12.64 22.02 -6.60
CA TYR A 22 -13.87 21.34 -6.21
C TYR A 22 -14.17 21.51 -4.71
N PRO A 23 -15.43 21.35 -4.28
CA PRO A 23 -15.78 21.41 -2.86
C PRO A 23 -15.03 20.37 -2.03
N ILE A 24 -14.36 20.81 -0.97
CA ILE A 24 -13.69 19.92 -0.02
C ILE A 24 -14.69 19.26 0.92
N LYS A 25 -14.51 17.96 1.17
CA LYS A 25 -15.28 17.15 2.12
C LYS A 25 -14.38 16.56 3.20
N THR A 26 -14.87 16.54 4.43
CA THR A 26 -14.26 15.69 5.45
C THR A 26 -14.64 14.23 5.20
N ILE A 27 -13.87 13.31 5.76
CA ILE A 27 -14.14 11.87 5.73
C ILE A 27 -15.53 11.51 6.27
N GLU A 28 -16.06 12.26 7.23
CA GLU A 28 -17.39 12.05 7.81
C GLU A 28 -18.53 12.53 6.88
N GLN A 29 -18.23 13.44 5.96
CA GLN A 29 -19.20 13.98 4.99
C GLN A 29 -19.27 13.16 3.71
N LEU A 30 -18.37 12.18 3.53
CA LEU A 30 -18.40 11.32 2.37
C LEU A 30 -19.69 10.51 2.35
N ASP A 31 -20.30 10.41 1.17
CA ASP A 31 -21.32 9.39 0.94
C ASP A 31 -20.60 8.03 0.96
N TYR A 32 -20.93 7.12 1.88
CA TYR A 32 -20.33 5.77 1.89
C TYR A 32 -21.20 4.79 1.10
N ASN A 33 -21.14 4.81 -0.23
CA ASN A 33 -22.10 4.08 -1.07
C ASN A 33 -21.82 2.57 -1.25
N ARG A 34 -20.86 2.01 -0.53
CA ARG A 34 -20.55 0.57 -0.59
C ARG A 34 -20.67 -0.04 0.79
N GLU A 35 -21.16 -1.27 0.82
CA GLU A 35 -21.31 -2.07 2.03
C GLU A 35 -20.42 -3.29 1.92
N ALA A 36 -19.55 -3.47 2.91
CA ALA A 36 -18.69 -4.64 3.02
C ALA A 36 -19.43 -5.75 3.76
N GLN A 37 -19.08 -7.00 3.46
CA GLN A 37 -19.62 -8.15 4.16
C GLN A 37 -18.76 -8.44 5.40
N THR A 38 -19.32 -8.31 6.59
CA THR A 38 -18.66 -8.78 7.82
C THR A 38 -18.42 -10.28 7.75
N LEU A 39 -17.24 -10.72 8.17
CA LEU A 39 -16.93 -12.16 8.20
C LEU A 39 -17.74 -12.85 9.31
N ASN A 40 -18.40 -13.93 8.96
CA ASN A 40 -19.02 -14.81 9.95
C ASN A 40 -17.97 -15.76 10.57
N ARG A 41 -18.37 -16.54 11.58
CA ARG A 41 -17.44 -17.44 12.30
C ARG A 41 -16.76 -18.46 11.36
N ARG A 42 -17.48 -18.99 10.37
CA ARG A 42 -16.91 -19.94 9.41
C ARG A 42 -15.82 -19.29 8.56
N GLN A 43 -16.08 -18.09 8.04
CA GLN A 43 -15.11 -17.35 7.24
C GLN A 43 -13.90 -16.89 8.07
N LEU A 44 -14.11 -16.52 9.34
CA LEU A 44 -13.00 -16.18 10.24
C LEU A 44 -12.08 -17.38 10.49
N ASN A 45 -12.60 -18.61 10.50
CA ASN A 45 -11.77 -19.81 10.70
C ASN A 45 -10.80 -20.07 9.53
N ASP A 46 -11.02 -19.47 8.37
CA ASP A 46 -10.08 -19.52 7.24
C ASP A 46 -8.81 -18.69 7.52
N PHE A 47 -8.84 -17.81 8.53
CA PHE A 47 -7.74 -16.93 8.92
C PHE A 47 -7.36 -17.21 10.39
N PRO A 48 -6.26 -17.93 10.66
CA PRO A 48 -5.88 -18.27 12.02
C PRO A 48 -5.88 -17.07 12.98
N ASP A 49 -6.48 -17.26 14.16
CA ASP A 49 -6.60 -16.26 15.23
C ASP A 49 -7.38 -14.98 14.89
N ALA A 50 -7.99 -14.90 13.70
CA ALA A 50 -8.83 -13.78 13.34
C ALA A 50 -10.08 -13.74 14.24
N HIS A 51 -10.30 -12.60 14.89
CA HIS A 51 -11.47 -12.38 15.75
C HIS A 51 -12.51 -11.46 15.12
N THR A 52 -12.12 -10.71 14.09
CA THR A 52 -13.02 -9.84 13.33
C THR A 52 -12.45 -9.55 11.94
N GLY A 53 -13.32 -9.13 11.03
CA GLY A 53 -12.92 -8.74 9.70
C GLY A 53 -14.12 -8.46 8.79
N PHE A 54 -13.83 -8.01 7.58
CA PHE A 54 -14.80 -7.84 6.53
C PHE A 54 -14.18 -8.18 5.17
N MET A 55 -15.04 -8.52 4.23
CA MET A 55 -14.73 -8.68 2.82
C MET A 55 -15.33 -7.51 2.04
N PHE A 56 -14.61 -7.02 1.03
CA PHE A 56 -15.16 -5.99 0.15
C PHE A 56 -16.45 -6.46 -0.54
N ASN A 57 -17.28 -5.53 -1.02
CA ASN A 57 -18.51 -5.90 -1.70
C ASN A 57 -18.24 -6.81 -2.90
N ASN A 58 -19.24 -7.56 -3.38
CA ASN A 58 -19.03 -8.57 -4.42
C ASN A 58 -18.31 -8.02 -5.67
N GLY A 59 -18.61 -6.79 -6.11
CA GLY A 59 -17.96 -6.19 -7.26
C GLY A 59 -16.47 -5.87 -7.05
N ASP A 60 -16.11 -5.35 -5.87
CA ASP A 60 -14.71 -5.06 -5.53
C ASP A 60 -13.94 -6.31 -5.11
N ASN A 61 -14.61 -7.32 -4.56
CA ASN A 61 -14.01 -8.62 -4.27
C ASN A 61 -13.74 -9.42 -5.55
N ALA A 62 -14.64 -9.37 -6.54
CA ALA A 62 -14.55 -10.20 -7.73
C ALA A 62 -13.79 -9.54 -8.91
N THR A 63 -13.45 -8.26 -8.82
CA THR A 63 -12.86 -7.54 -9.96
C THR A 63 -11.43 -7.98 -10.25
N LEU A 64 -11.15 -8.26 -11.52
CA LEU A 64 -9.79 -8.51 -12.04
C LEU A 64 -9.04 -7.23 -12.43
N LYS A 65 -9.65 -6.06 -12.21
CA LYS A 65 -9.15 -4.77 -12.69
C LYS A 65 -8.30 -4.02 -11.68
N TRP A 66 -8.62 -4.20 -10.41
CA TRP A 66 -8.00 -3.50 -9.27
C TRP A 66 -7.46 -4.51 -8.30
N ARG A 67 -6.28 -4.24 -7.73
CA ARG A 67 -5.67 -5.08 -6.71
C ARG A 67 -5.42 -4.28 -5.44
N PRO A 68 -5.92 -4.70 -4.27
CA PRO A 68 -5.61 -4.04 -3.01
C PRO A 68 -4.21 -4.47 -2.57
N GLN A 69 -3.49 -3.59 -1.88
CA GLN A 69 -2.13 -3.93 -1.47
C GLN A 69 -1.74 -3.38 -0.09
N GLY A 70 -1.85 -2.06 0.11
CA GLY A 70 -1.51 -1.42 1.37
C GLY A 70 -2.69 -1.33 2.34
N ILE A 71 -2.42 -1.35 3.64
CA ILE A 71 -3.44 -1.18 4.70
C ILE A 71 -2.98 -0.22 5.79
N ALA A 72 -3.88 0.68 6.21
CA ALA A 72 -3.64 1.57 7.35
C ALA A 72 -4.90 1.73 8.21
N GLY A 73 -4.76 1.62 9.52
CA GLY A 73 -5.81 1.95 10.48
C GLY A 73 -5.61 3.32 11.13
N PHE A 74 -6.71 4.00 11.42
CA PHE A 74 -6.67 5.28 12.13
C PHE A 74 -7.99 5.57 12.87
N VAL A 75 -7.89 6.50 13.83
CA VAL A 75 -9.02 6.94 14.65
C VAL A 75 -9.13 8.45 14.54
N ARG A 76 -10.33 8.97 14.29
CA ARG A 76 -10.60 10.42 14.26
C ARG A 76 -10.86 10.95 15.68
N PRO A 77 -10.71 12.26 15.94
CA PRO A 77 -10.95 12.85 17.27
C PRO A 77 -12.34 12.57 17.86
N ASN A 78 -13.35 12.34 17.00
CA ASN A 78 -14.71 11.97 17.39
C ASN A 78 -14.86 10.48 17.80
N GLY A 79 -13.76 9.71 17.86
CA GLY A 79 -13.75 8.30 18.24
C GLY A 79 -14.09 7.32 17.10
N GLN A 80 -14.42 7.81 15.90
CA GLN A 80 -14.68 6.94 14.77
C GLN A 80 -13.40 6.27 14.29
N ARG A 81 -13.51 4.97 14.00
CA ARG A 81 -12.40 4.11 13.57
C ARG A 81 -12.52 3.82 12.10
N TYR A 82 -11.38 3.87 11.40
CA TYR A 82 -11.30 3.67 9.96
C TYR A 82 -10.17 2.71 9.62
N ILE A 83 -10.38 1.93 8.57
CA ILE A 83 -9.32 1.24 7.83
C ILE A 83 -9.29 1.82 6.43
N ALA A 84 -8.11 2.21 5.97
CA ALA A 84 -7.85 2.53 4.59
C ALA A 84 -7.09 1.40 3.89
N VAL A 85 -7.37 1.21 2.61
CA VAL A 85 -6.70 0.21 1.75
C VAL A 85 -6.33 0.86 0.42
N SER A 86 -5.06 0.79 0.01
CA SER A 86 -4.63 1.25 -1.30
C SER A 86 -4.92 0.19 -2.37
N TRP A 87 -5.21 0.64 -3.59
CA TRP A 87 -5.41 -0.23 -4.75
C TRP A 87 -4.72 0.32 -5.98
N TYR A 88 -4.16 -0.56 -6.79
CA TYR A 88 -3.60 -0.21 -8.10
C TYR A 88 -4.33 -0.93 -9.23
N GLY A 89 -4.30 -0.32 -10.41
CA GLY A 89 -4.86 -0.88 -11.64
C GLY A 89 -3.96 -1.96 -12.25
N LEU A 90 -4.57 -3.05 -12.69
CA LEU A 90 -3.85 -4.17 -13.30
C LEU A 90 -3.68 -3.98 -14.81
N GLU A 91 -2.45 -4.13 -15.29
CA GLU A 91 -2.10 -4.08 -16.73
C GLU A 91 -2.79 -5.19 -17.52
N ALA A 92 -2.85 -6.40 -16.96
CA ALA A 92 -3.53 -7.55 -17.58
C ALA A 92 -5.04 -7.31 -17.84
N ALA A 93 -5.63 -6.30 -17.19
CA ALA A 93 -7.01 -5.88 -17.39
C ALA A 93 -7.15 -4.53 -18.12
N ASN A 94 -6.05 -3.95 -18.60
CA ASN A 94 -5.97 -2.60 -19.18
C ASN A 94 -6.44 -1.50 -18.21
N TYR A 95 -6.06 -1.62 -16.93
CA TYR A 95 -6.43 -0.67 -15.87
C TYR A 95 -5.24 0.09 -15.28
N GLN A 96 -4.01 -0.17 -15.72
CA GLN A 96 -2.80 0.50 -15.25
C GLN A 96 -2.85 2.03 -15.40
N ASP A 97 -3.54 2.54 -16.41
CA ASP A 97 -3.67 3.98 -16.66
C ASP A 97 -4.89 4.62 -15.98
N ARG A 98 -5.65 3.85 -15.19
CA ARG A 98 -6.86 4.34 -14.49
C ARG A 98 -6.56 4.97 -13.14
N GLY A 99 -5.29 5.15 -12.78
CA GLY A 99 -4.90 5.70 -11.50
C GLY A 99 -4.67 4.65 -10.41
N THR A 100 -4.37 5.18 -9.24
CA THR A 100 -4.38 4.49 -7.94
C THR A 100 -5.57 5.02 -7.14
N ARG A 101 -6.16 4.20 -6.27
CA ARG A 101 -7.21 4.66 -5.35
C ARG A 101 -6.95 4.21 -3.93
N ILE A 102 -7.62 4.84 -2.98
CA ILE A 102 -7.79 4.33 -1.61
C ILE A 102 -9.25 4.02 -1.35
N SER A 103 -9.53 2.90 -0.68
CA SER A 103 -10.79 2.69 0.02
C SER A 103 -10.66 3.25 1.42
N ILE A 104 -11.68 3.94 1.91
CA ILE A 104 -11.81 4.31 3.32
C ILE A 104 -13.04 3.59 3.86
N ALA A 105 -12.85 2.67 4.79
CA ALA A 105 -13.90 1.88 5.43
C ALA A 105 -14.11 2.34 6.88
N ASN A 106 -15.35 2.70 7.23
CA ASN A 106 -15.71 2.98 8.62
C ASN A 106 -15.93 1.66 9.36
N VAL A 107 -15.03 1.36 10.31
CA VAL A 107 -15.03 0.14 11.13
C VAL A 107 -15.41 0.43 12.58
N SER A 108 -16.07 1.56 12.83
CA SER A 108 -16.59 1.90 14.16
C SER A 108 -17.59 0.84 14.65
N GLN A 109 -18.38 0.28 13.72
CA GLN A 109 -19.31 -0.83 13.96
C GLN A 109 -19.06 -1.95 12.94
N MET A 110 -18.41 -3.03 13.36
CA MET A 110 -18.04 -4.13 12.47
C MET A 110 -19.23 -4.85 11.84
N SER A 111 -20.43 -4.75 12.42
CA SER A 111 -21.67 -5.32 11.85
C SER A 111 -22.23 -4.51 10.68
N ARG A 112 -21.70 -3.32 10.39
CA ARG A 112 -22.20 -2.43 9.32
C ARG A 112 -21.06 -1.61 8.70
N VAL A 113 -20.05 -2.31 8.18
CA VAL A 113 -18.91 -1.67 7.54
C VAL A 113 -19.34 -1.10 6.20
N ARG A 114 -19.24 0.22 6.06
CA ARG A 114 -19.44 0.94 4.80
C ARG A 114 -18.15 1.62 4.38
N TYR A 115 -17.91 1.68 3.08
CA TYR A 115 -16.68 2.24 2.53
C TYR A 115 -16.91 3.09 1.27
N ARG A 116 -15.91 3.91 0.95
CA ARG A 116 -15.87 4.71 -0.28
C ARG A 116 -14.49 4.59 -0.92
N HIS A 117 -14.46 4.46 -2.25
CA HIS A 117 -13.25 4.62 -3.04
C HIS A 117 -13.01 6.09 -3.38
N ILE A 118 -11.76 6.51 -3.29
CA ILE A 118 -11.27 7.85 -3.58
C ILE A 118 -10.07 7.72 -4.52
N LEU A 119 -10.10 8.40 -5.66
CA LEU A 119 -9.01 8.36 -6.63
C LEU A 119 -7.86 9.26 -6.15
N LEU A 120 -6.63 8.78 -6.29
CA LEU A 120 -5.43 9.59 -6.08
C LEU A 120 -5.01 10.20 -7.41
N VAL A 121 -4.75 11.50 -7.39
CA VAL A 121 -4.33 12.27 -8.56
C VAL A 121 -3.10 13.12 -8.23
N ASP A 122 -2.33 13.51 -9.24
CA ASP A 122 -1.24 14.47 -9.07
C ASP A 122 -1.77 15.86 -8.68
N GLU A 123 -0.86 16.80 -8.42
CA GLU A 123 -1.18 18.20 -8.09
C GLU A 123 -2.05 18.89 -9.16
N ASN A 124 -1.91 18.48 -10.42
CA ASN A 124 -2.66 19.02 -11.56
C ASN A 124 -4.02 18.34 -11.76
N GLY A 125 -4.29 17.24 -11.05
CA GLY A 125 -5.54 16.49 -11.13
C GLY A 125 -5.48 15.33 -12.12
N ASN A 126 -4.31 14.95 -12.61
CA ASN A 126 -4.18 13.79 -13.47
C ASN A 126 -4.11 12.50 -12.64
N PRO A 127 -4.85 11.45 -13.00
CA PRO A 127 -4.67 10.14 -12.39
C PRO A 127 -3.25 9.62 -12.60
N PHE A 128 -2.67 8.98 -11.58
CA PHE A 128 -1.35 8.36 -11.69
C PHE A 128 -1.36 7.18 -12.68
N THR A 129 -0.73 7.34 -13.83
CA THR A 129 -0.58 6.24 -14.79
C THR A 129 0.48 5.25 -14.31
N ASN A 130 0.15 3.98 -14.37
CA ASN A 130 1.04 2.87 -14.03
C ASN A 130 1.67 2.96 -12.63
N MET A 131 1.03 3.62 -11.66
CA MET A 131 1.50 3.62 -10.27
C MET A 131 1.18 2.27 -9.60
N HIS A 132 2.11 1.77 -8.79
CA HIS A 132 1.90 0.59 -7.96
C HIS A 132 1.96 0.92 -6.47
N ALA A 133 0.78 1.00 -5.87
CA ALA A 133 0.54 1.44 -4.50
C ALA A 133 0.82 0.35 -3.44
N GLY A 134 2.10 -0.06 -3.34
CA GLY A 134 2.55 -1.24 -2.59
C GLY A 134 2.25 -1.27 -1.09
N GLY A 135 2.01 -0.13 -0.47
CA GLY A 135 1.79 -0.04 0.97
C GLY A 135 0.91 1.15 1.32
N LEU A 136 0.61 1.30 2.60
CA LEU A 136 -0.13 2.46 3.06
C LEU A 136 0.20 2.79 4.52
N VAL A 137 0.60 4.03 4.78
CA VAL A 137 0.72 4.55 6.14
C VAL A 137 -0.18 5.76 6.30
N TYR A 138 -0.95 5.80 7.40
CA TYR A 138 -1.63 7.01 7.84
C TYR A 138 -0.88 7.62 9.02
N ARG A 139 -0.48 8.89 8.88
CA ARG A 139 0.21 9.63 9.94
C ARG A 139 -0.14 11.11 9.86
N GLN A 140 -0.48 11.71 11.01
CA GLN A 140 -0.70 13.15 11.13
C GLN A 140 -1.67 13.74 10.07
N GLY A 141 -2.78 13.05 9.81
CA GLY A 141 -3.77 13.50 8.83
C GLY A 141 -3.40 13.22 7.37
N LYS A 142 -2.32 12.48 7.11
CA LYS A 142 -1.81 12.24 5.76
C LYS A 142 -1.70 10.75 5.48
N PHE A 143 -2.04 10.37 4.25
CA PHE A 143 -1.70 9.07 3.68
C PHE A 143 -0.38 9.16 2.95
N HIS A 144 0.49 8.20 3.22
CA HIS A 144 1.75 7.98 2.54
C HIS A 144 1.62 6.71 1.71
N VAL A 145 1.77 6.84 0.39
CA VAL A 145 1.54 5.76 -0.57
C VAL A 145 2.81 5.58 -1.41
N PRO A 146 3.54 4.47 -1.28
CA PRO A 146 4.70 4.20 -2.11
C PRO A 146 4.28 3.90 -3.54
N ASP A 147 5.09 4.35 -4.50
CA ASP A 147 5.06 3.87 -5.88
C ASP A 147 6.27 2.95 -6.14
N SER A 148 5.99 1.67 -6.35
CA SER A 148 7.01 0.66 -6.64
C SER A 148 7.40 0.61 -8.12
N ARG A 149 6.70 1.35 -8.99
CA ARG A 149 6.98 1.44 -10.42
C ARG A 149 7.79 2.72 -10.68
N CYS A 150 8.82 2.56 -11.49
CA CYS A 150 9.70 3.66 -11.90
C CYS A 150 8.89 4.63 -12.78
N ILE A 151 9.01 5.94 -12.53
CA ILE A 151 8.26 6.98 -13.26
C ILE A 151 8.70 7.00 -14.72
N SER A 152 7.80 6.55 -15.60
CA SER A 152 8.06 6.18 -17.00
C SER A 152 8.56 7.28 -17.96
N ASN A 153 8.79 8.52 -17.49
CA ASN A 153 9.24 9.63 -18.33
C ASN A 153 10.65 10.16 -18.03
N THR A 154 11.39 9.53 -17.11
CA THR A 154 12.84 9.78 -17.01
C THR A 154 13.56 8.78 -17.92
N SER A 155 14.53 9.24 -18.69
CA SER A 155 15.38 8.44 -19.61
C SER A 155 16.02 7.21 -18.95
N ILE A 156 16.08 7.19 -17.60
CA ILE A 156 16.62 6.13 -16.75
C ILE A 156 15.68 4.91 -16.65
N CYS A 157 14.35 5.08 -16.60
CA CYS A 157 13.43 3.93 -16.52
C CYS A 157 13.39 3.12 -17.85
N LEU A 158 13.70 3.76 -18.98
CA LEU A 158 13.77 3.13 -20.30
C LEU A 158 15.03 2.26 -20.48
N ALA A 159 16.11 2.54 -19.75
CA ALA A 159 17.34 1.73 -19.78
C ALA A 159 17.13 0.29 -19.27
N LYS A 160 16.12 0.05 -18.42
CA LYS A 160 15.74 -1.31 -17.96
C LYS A 160 15.10 -2.18 -19.03
N LYS A 161 14.51 -1.61 -20.09
CA LYS A 161 14.07 -2.40 -21.25
C LYS A 161 15.23 -2.83 -22.16
N SER A 162 16.45 -2.36 -21.90
CA SER A 162 17.62 -2.58 -22.76
C SER A 162 18.87 -3.07 -22.02
N ASN A 163 18.77 -3.99 -21.05
CA ASN A 163 19.90 -4.76 -20.48
C ASN A 163 21.18 -3.97 -20.11
N ARG A 164 21.12 -2.65 -19.92
CA ARG A 164 22.26 -1.78 -19.59
C ARG A 164 21.86 -0.76 -18.53
N ALA A 165 21.58 -1.23 -17.32
CA ALA A 165 21.53 -0.33 -16.18
C ALA A 165 22.71 -0.64 -15.26
N ASP A 166 23.75 0.18 -15.35
CA ASP A 166 24.79 0.28 -14.34
C ASP A 166 24.15 0.69 -13.00
N ALA A 167 24.67 0.15 -11.91
CA ALA A 167 24.14 0.30 -10.55
C ALA A 167 24.25 1.72 -9.97
N SER A 168 24.62 2.73 -10.76
CA SER A 168 24.69 4.15 -10.37
C SER A 168 23.43 4.96 -10.68
N ASP A 169 22.46 4.40 -11.41
CA ASP A 169 21.18 5.03 -11.76
C ASP A 169 20.05 4.76 -10.73
N LEU A 170 20.41 4.62 -9.44
CA LEU A 170 19.53 4.15 -8.35
C LEU A 170 18.42 5.14 -7.92
N ASN A 171 18.14 6.13 -8.73
CA ASN A 171 17.37 7.27 -8.30
C ASN A 171 15.89 7.10 -8.71
N HIS A 172 15.03 7.24 -7.69
CA HIS A 172 13.63 7.69 -7.76
C HIS A 172 12.50 6.64 -7.73
N TYR A 173 12.46 5.74 -6.74
CA TYR A 173 11.14 5.33 -6.20
C TYR A 173 10.60 6.45 -5.33
N GLN A 174 9.28 6.63 -5.29
CA GLN A 174 8.66 7.72 -4.56
C GLN A 174 7.66 7.22 -3.53
N ILE A 175 7.50 7.99 -2.48
CA ILE A 175 6.33 7.91 -1.62
C ILE A 175 5.58 9.22 -1.76
N HIS A 176 4.31 9.13 -2.16
CA HIS A 176 3.44 10.28 -2.35
C HIS A 176 2.62 10.52 -1.08
N THR A 177 2.39 11.79 -0.78
CA THR A 177 1.65 12.23 0.40
C THR A 177 0.32 12.85 -0.01
N PHE A 178 -0.76 12.46 0.67
CA PHE A 178 -2.12 12.94 0.42
C PHE A 178 -2.79 13.34 1.73
N SER A 179 -3.29 14.57 1.83
CA SER A 179 -4.00 15.04 3.04
C SER A 179 -5.43 14.50 3.07
N ILE A 180 -5.83 13.91 4.20
CA ILE A 180 -7.20 13.42 4.39
C ILE A 180 -8.23 14.55 4.52
N ASP A 181 -7.78 15.75 4.82
CA ASP A 181 -8.63 16.93 4.94
C ASP A 181 -8.75 17.70 3.60
N ALA A 182 -8.18 17.14 2.52
CA ALA A 182 -8.20 17.72 1.16
C ALA A 182 -8.97 16.83 0.14
N ILE A 183 -10.01 16.13 0.58
CA ILE A 183 -10.84 15.29 -0.30
C ILE A 183 -11.77 16.19 -1.11
N GLU A 184 -11.61 16.19 -2.43
CA GLU A 184 -12.42 16.96 -3.36
C GLU A 184 -13.64 16.15 -3.83
N GLU A 185 -14.85 16.73 -3.80
CA GLU A 185 -16.04 16.15 -4.42
C GLU A 185 -16.20 16.61 -5.87
N VAL A 186 -16.02 15.67 -6.80
CA VAL A 186 -16.12 15.94 -8.25
C VAL A 186 -17.59 16.10 -8.67
N PRO A 187 -17.96 17.26 -9.25
CA PRO A 187 -19.29 17.49 -9.83
C PRO A 187 -19.60 16.46 -10.92
N SER A 188 -20.86 16.06 -11.06
CA SER A 188 -21.27 15.02 -12.03
C SER A 188 -20.80 15.30 -13.47
N ALA A 189 -20.72 16.56 -13.88
CA ALA A 189 -20.28 16.96 -15.22
C ALA A 189 -18.80 16.63 -15.50
N ASP A 190 -17.97 16.52 -14.47
CA ASP A 190 -16.51 16.36 -14.60
C ASP A 190 -16.05 14.94 -14.28
N ARG A 191 -16.96 14.08 -13.79
CA ARG A 191 -16.61 12.73 -13.28
C ARG A 191 -15.97 11.83 -14.33
N ASP A 192 -16.30 11.99 -15.61
CA ASP A 192 -15.71 11.17 -16.67
C ASP A 192 -14.19 11.36 -16.78
N SER A 193 -13.70 12.59 -16.56
CA SER A 193 -12.27 12.91 -16.50
C SER A 193 -11.55 12.16 -15.38
N PHE A 194 -12.29 11.77 -14.33
CA PHE A 194 -11.79 11.02 -13.19
C PHE A 194 -12.34 9.59 -13.18
N HIS A 195 -12.60 9.00 -14.35
CA HIS A 195 -13.07 7.62 -14.48
C HIS A 195 -14.29 7.29 -13.62
N ASN A 196 -15.22 8.24 -13.53
CA ASN A 196 -16.45 8.18 -12.76
C ASN A 196 -16.27 8.13 -11.22
N TYR A 197 -15.11 8.53 -10.70
CA TYR A 197 -14.94 8.72 -9.27
C TYR A 197 -15.64 9.99 -8.79
N ARG A 198 -16.39 9.87 -7.67
CA ARG A 198 -17.05 11.00 -7.00
C ARG A 198 -16.07 11.84 -6.16
N TYR A 199 -14.98 11.23 -5.71
CA TYR A 199 -14.02 11.87 -4.82
C TYR A 199 -12.60 11.63 -5.31
N ILE A 200 -11.77 12.68 -5.22
CA ILE A 200 -10.34 12.63 -5.50
C ILE A 200 -9.56 13.25 -4.34
N ILE A 201 -8.28 12.91 -4.21
CA ILE A 201 -7.32 13.63 -3.37
C ILE A 201 -6.10 13.93 -4.22
N ARG A 202 -5.71 15.21 -4.26
CA ARG A 202 -4.48 15.64 -4.92
C ARG A 202 -3.26 15.34 -4.08
N ARG A 203 -2.18 14.97 -4.75
CA ARG A 203 -0.87 14.84 -4.14
C ARG A 203 -0.44 16.18 -3.55
N GLU A 204 -0.07 16.15 -2.27
CA GLU A 204 0.49 17.30 -1.55
C GLU A 204 2.00 17.38 -1.74
N SER A 205 2.69 16.23 -1.65
CA SER A 205 4.14 16.15 -1.84
C SER A 205 4.59 14.74 -2.23
N SER A 206 5.87 14.60 -2.59
CA SER A 206 6.55 13.31 -2.76
C SER A 206 7.96 13.40 -2.19
N TYR A 207 8.50 12.25 -1.80
CA TYR A 207 9.89 12.09 -1.40
C TYR A 207 10.45 10.79 -1.97
N THR A 208 11.75 10.75 -2.24
CA THR A 208 12.41 9.62 -2.91
C THR A 208 12.94 8.60 -1.91
N VAL A 209 12.88 7.32 -2.26
CA VAL A 209 13.48 6.22 -1.47
C VAL A 209 14.42 5.37 -2.32
N ASP A 210 15.47 4.86 -1.70
CA ASP A 210 16.52 4.06 -2.35
C ASP A 210 16.14 2.58 -2.53
N ILE A 211 15.15 2.11 -1.77
CA ILE A 211 14.63 0.74 -1.84
C ILE A 211 13.37 0.75 -2.69
N LYS A 212 13.25 -0.20 -3.64
CA LYS A 212 12.00 -0.44 -4.37
C LYS A 212 10.89 -0.80 -3.37
N PRO A 213 9.90 0.06 -3.11
CA PRO A 213 8.97 -0.17 -2.03
C PRO A 213 7.92 -1.21 -2.46
N SER A 214 7.98 -2.43 -1.95
CA SER A 214 6.85 -3.36 -2.06
C SER A 214 5.79 -3.10 -1.02
N PHE A 215 6.19 -2.60 0.15
CA PHE A 215 5.29 -2.19 1.24
C PHE A 215 5.83 -0.98 1.98
N LEU A 216 4.97 -0.38 2.80
CA LEU A 216 5.30 0.76 3.64
C LEU A 216 4.66 0.58 5.02
N SER A 217 5.45 0.71 6.06
CA SER A 217 5.04 0.67 7.45
C SER A 217 5.63 1.84 8.23
N TYR A 218 5.31 1.93 9.51
CA TYR A 218 5.78 3.02 10.37
C TYR A 218 6.30 2.51 11.71
N ASN A 219 7.50 2.93 12.05
CA ASN A 219 8.10 2.76 13.36
C ASN A 219 7.75 3.98 14.23
N TRP A 220 6.76 3.79 15.11
CA TRP A 220 6.20 4.85 15.94
C TRP A 220 7.15 5.34 17.04
N ASP A 221 8.04 4.49 17.55
CA ASP A 221 8.92 4.88 18.66
C ASP A 221 10.05 5.80 18.19
N ASN A 222 10.59 5.55 16.99
CA ASN A 222 11.68 6.36 16.42
C ASN A 222 11.22 7.35 15.36
N ASN A 223 9.92 7.40 15.07
CA ASN A 223 9.36 8.32 14.08
C ASN A 223 9.91 8.08 12.64
N GLU A 224 9.99 6.82 12.21
CA GLU A 224 10.59 6.42 10.93
C GLU A 224 9.59 5.68 10.02
N PHE A 225 9.68 5.93 8.72
CA PHE A 225 9.07 5.05 7.73
C PHE A 225 9.91 3.78 7.58
N VAL A 226 9.21 2.65 7.43
CA VAL A 226 9.84 1.35 7.17
C VAL A 226 9.40 0.88 5.80
N VAL A 227 10.35 0.70 4.90
CA VAL A 227 10.11 0.33 3.50
C VAL A 227 10.78 -1.00 3.25
N GLY A 228 10.04 -2.00 2.78
CA GLY A 228 10.65 -3.25 2.35
C GLY A 228 10.61 -3.42 0.84
N ALA A 229 11.51 -4.27 0.35
CA ALA A 229 11.52 -4.72 -1.04
C ALA A 229 10.99 -6.15 -1.17
N TYR A 230 10.17 -6.34 -2.20
CA TYR A 230 9.79 -7.66 -2.69
C TYR A 230 10.88 -8.17 -3.62
N ASN A 231 11.27 -9.42 -3.39
CA ASN A 231 12.11 -10.17 -4.31
C ASN A 231 11.59 -11.60 -4.38
N ASN A 232 11.39 -12.08 -5.60
CA ASN A 232 10.88 -13.40 -5.88
C ASN A 232 12.02 -14.42 -5.70
N CYS A 233 11.78 -15.50 -4.94
CA CYS A 233 12.71 -16.61 -4.91
C CYS A 233 12.38 -17.60 -6.03
N ARG A 234 13.03 -17.46 -7.18
CA ARG A 234 12.98 -18.43 -8.28
C ARG A 234 14.40 -18.87 -8.58
N ASN A 235 14.86 -20.01 -8.07
CA ASN A 235 16.09 -20.67 -8.55
C ASN A 235 16.31 -22.11 -8.02
N ASP A 236 15.26 -22.88 -7.91
CA ASP A 236 15.27 -24.20 -7.29
C ASP A 236 14.56 -25.17 -8.22
N GLY A 237 15.24 -25.50 -9.34
CA GLY A 237 14.75 -26.38 -10.38
C GLY A 237 13.91 -27.56 -9.86
N GLY A 238 12.59 -27.42 -9.96
CA GLY A 238 11.59 -28.46 -9.75
C GLY A 238 11.28 -28.80 -8.29
N ASN A 239 10.13 -28.31 -7.82
CA ASN A 239 9.28 -28.67 -6.65
C ASN A 239 9.11 -27.48 -5.69
N GLU A 240 8.50 -26.35 -6.09
CA GLU A 240 7.03 -26.17 -6.24
C GLU A 240 6.21 -26.85 -5.14
N ASP A 241 6.31 -26.36 -3.89
CA ASP A 241 5.19 -26.18 -2.94
C ASP A 241 5.72 -25.94 -1.51
N GLY A 242 5.66 -24.69 -1.03
CA GLY A 242 5.92 -24.37 0.39
C GLY A 242 6.50 -22.97 0.63
N PRO A 243 6.54 -22.50 1.90
CA PRO A 243 7.21 -21.26 2.25
C PRO A 243 8.74 -21.38 2.01
N HIS A 244 9.33 -20.38 1.35
CA HIS A 244 10.76 -20.29 1.06
C HIS A 244 11.62 -19.89 2.29
N ASP A 245 11.25 -20.36 3.49
CA ASP A 245 11.81 -19.89 4.77
C ASP A 245 13.12 -20.56 5.20
N ASN A 246 13.52 -21.64 4.51
CA ASN A 246 14.68 -22.46 4.86
C ASN A 246 15.74 -22.54 3.74
N ALA A 247 15.47 -21.98 2.57
CA ALA A 247 16.39 -21.94 1.45
C ALA A 247 17.37 -20.77 1.64
N PRO A 248 18.66 -20.98 1.97
CA PRO A 248 19.62 -19.89 2.17
C PRO A 248 19.71 -18.98 0.94
N GLU A 249 19.55 -19.54 -0.25
CA GLU A 249 19.45 -18.82 -1.51
C GLU A 249 18.25 -17.86 -1.56
N CYS A 250 17.19 -18.06 -0.77
CA CYS A 250 16.07 -17.13 -0.72
C CYS A 250 16.34 -15.94 0.21
N PHE A 251 17.35 -16.00 1.09
CA PHE A 251 17.79 -14.89 1.94
C PHE A 251 18.94 -14.13 1.25
N LYS A 252 18.64 -13.43 0.15
CA LYS A 252 19.66 -12.67 -0.61
C LYS A 252 19.79 -11.25 -0.07
N GLU A 253 20.91 -10.61 -0.38
CA GLU A 253 21.12 -9.16 -0.19
C GLU A 253 20.03 -8.28 -0.80
N LYS A 254 19.26 -8.80 -1.76
CA LYS A 254 18.16 -8.08 -2.42
C LYS A 254 16.91 -7.94 -1.53
N ASN A 255 16.76 -8.78 -0.50
CA ASN A 255 15.64 -8.71 0.44
C ASN A 255 15.98 -7.72 1.54
N LYS A 256 15.65 -6.45 1.30
CA LYS A 256 16.02 -5.35 2.19
C LYS A 256 14.80 -4.75 2.86
N ILE A 257 15.01 -4.31 4.09
CA ILE A 257 14.12 -3.39 4.78
C ILE A 257 14.93 -2.15 5.13
N GLY A 258 14.38 -0.98 4.83
CA GLY A 258 14.98 0.33 5.08
C GLY A 258 14.17 1.10 6.10
N TRP A 259 14.87 1.83 6.95
CA TRP A 259 14.31 2.80 7.87
C TRP A 259 14.72 4.17 7.42
N TYR A 260 13.71 5.02 7.23
CA TYR A 260 13.84 6.38 6.77
C TYR A 260 13.32 7.27 7.87
N SER A 261 14.21 8.08 8.46
CA SER A 261 13.85 9.02 9.52
C SER A 261 12.90 10.11 9.00
N SER A 262 12.46 11.00 9.89
CA SER A 262 11.46 12.01 9.57
C SER A 262 11.77 12.73 8.26
N ILE A 263 10.74 12.84 7.41
CA ILE A 263 10.79 13.63 6.19
C ILE A 263 10.77 15.10 6.62
N VAL A 264 11.87 15.80 6.36
CA VAL A 264 11.99 17.23 6.59
C VAL A 264 12.10 17.87 5.21
N ASN A 265 11.21 18.83 4.90
CA ASN A 265 11.20 19.52 3.61
C ASN A 265 11.12 18.60 2.37
N ASN A 266 10.37 17.49 2.47
CA ASN A 266 10.29 16.46 1.42
C ASN A 266 11.60 15.70 1.15
N GLU A 267 12.58 15.81 2.05
CA GLU A 267 13.82 15.04 2.00
C GLU A 267 13.90 14.09 3.19
N ILE A 268 14.53 12.94 2.95
CA ILE A 268 14.83 11.96 3.97
C ILE A 268 16.09 12.44 4.68
N SER A 269 16.02 12.56 6.01
CA SER A 269 17.13 13.09 6.80
C SER A 269 18.18 12.03 7.19
N ASP A 270 17.81 10.74 7.22
CA ASP A 270 18.70 9.61 7.49
C ASP A 270 18.10 8.31 6.93
N PHE A 271 18.96 7.43 6.44
CA PHE A 271 18.61 6.15 5.86
C PHE A 271 19.54 5.04 6.38
N ARG A 272 18.93 4.02 6.96
CA ARG A 272 19.60 2.74 7.24
C ARG A 272 18.84 1.61 6.58
N SER A 273 19.54 0.56 6.18
CA SER A 273 18.89 -0.66 5.69
C SER A 273 19.53 -1.91 6.25
N CYS A 274 18.68 -2.90 6.44
CA CYS A 274 19.04 -4.25 6.82
C CYS A 274 18.76 -5.17 5.62
N GLY A 275 19.68 -6.06 5.30
CA GLY A 275 19.53 -7.08 4.26
C GLY A 275 19.15 -8.44 4.84
N TYR A 276 19.12 -9.46 3.98
CA TYR A 276 18.95 -10.87 4.37
C TYR A 276 17.62 -11.19 5.06
N PHE A 277 16.54 -10.48 4.73
CA PHE A 277 15.19 -10.83 5.15
C PHE A 277 14.56 -11.92 4.27
N TYR A 278 13.34 -12.34 4.60
CA TYR A 278 12.55 -13.28 3.81
C TYR A 278 12.36 -12.79 2.37
N SER A 279 12.25 -13.73 1.43
CA SER A 279 11.74 -13.42 0.10
C SER A 279 10.25 -13.07 0.15
N GLU A 280 9.75 -12.49 -0.93
CA GLU A 280 8.32 -12.32 -1.15
C GLU A 280 7.57 -11.50 -0.09
N MET A 281 8.28 -10.64 0.64
CA MET A 281 7.67 -9.78 1.66
C MET A 281 6.68 -8.80 1.02
N GLN A 282 5.46 -8.77 1.56
CA GLN A 282 4.38 -7.88 1.12
C GLN A 282 3.96 -6.87 2.19
N GLY A 283 4.46 -7.00 3.41
CA GLY A 283 4.08 -6.14 4.52
C GLY A 283 4.97 -6.35 5.72
N ALA A 284 5.03 -5.33 6.58
CA ALA A 284 5.66 -5.47 7.88
C ALA A 284 5.01 -4.56 8.91
N ALA A 285 5.17 -4.91 10.18
CA ALA A 285 4.76 -4.06 11.28
C ALA A 285 5.76 -4.15 12.44
N LEU A 286 5.87 -3.07 13.21
CA LEU A 286 6.79 -2.98 14.35
C LEU A 286 6.07 -2.48 15.59
N ALA A 287 6.46 -3.01 16.74
CA ALA A 287 6.08 -2.51 18.05
C ALA A 287 7.29 -2.53 18.99
N SER A 288 7.33 -1.64 19.98
CA SER A 288 8.37 -1.67 21.01
C SER A 288 8.43 -3.04 21.70
N SER A 289 9.64 -3.56 21.90
CA SER A 289 9.88 -4.72 22.76
C SER A 289 10.28 -4.26 24.16
N ARG A 290 10.01 -5.09 25.17
CA ARG A 290 10.55 -4.93 26.53
C ARG A 290 11.67 -5.94 26.84
N ALA A 291 12.09 -6.74 25.86
CA ALA A 291 13.09 -7.79 26.06
C ALA A 291 14.53 -7.25 25.98
N ALA A 292 15.43 -7.83 26.78
CA ALA A 292 16.83 -7.42 26.82
C ALA A 292 17.55 -7.75 25.50
N GLY A 293 18.14 -6.74 24.85
CA GLY A 293 18.98 -6.91 23.65
C GLY A 293 18.27 -6.77 22.30
N TYR A 294 16.94 -6.62 22.28
CA TYR A 294 16.16 -6.36 21.06
C TYR A 294 15.35 -5.09 21.20
N ASP A 295 15.25 -4.35 20.11
CA ASP A 295 14.56 -3.07 20.13
C ASP A 295 13.03 -3.28 19.99
N ARG A 296 12.61 -4.31 19.22
CA ARG A 296 11.23 -4.38 18.69
C ARG A 296 10.68 -5.78 18.52
N ASN A 297 9.36 -5.92 18.72
CA ASN A 297 8.59 -7.00 18.12
C ASN A 297 8.36 -6.65 16.64
N PHE A 298 8.51 -7.64 15.77
CA PHE A 298 8.50 -7.43 14.33
C PHE A 298 7.69 -8.52 13.64
N TRP A 299 6.82 -8.09 12.73
CA TRP A 299 5.96 -8.94 11.91
C TRP A 299 6.27 -8.70 10.44
N ILE A 300 6.30 -9.77 9.65
CA ILE A 300 6.52 -9.72 8.21
C ILE A 300 5.53 -10.68 7.55
N SER A 301 4.73 -10.19 6.62
CA SER A 301 3.92 -11.03 5.73
C SER A 301 4.73 -11.34 4.47
N ALA A 302 4.67 -12.58 4.03
CA ALA A 302 5.22 -13.03 2.76
C ALA A 302 4.16 -13.80 1.98
N SER A 303 4.05 -13.50 0.69
CA SER A 303 3.06 -14.09 -0.19
C SER A 303 3.59 -14.16 -1.62
N TRP A 304 3.33 -15.29 -2.29
CA TRP A 304 3.79 -15.54 -3.64
C TRP A 304 2.68 -16.18 -4.49
N GLY A 305 1.84 -15.33 -5.05
CA GLY A 305 0.84 -15.77 -6.02
C GLY A 305 -0.41 -16.41 -5.41
N ARG A 306 -1.38 -16.67 -6.29
CA ARG A 306 -2.77 -17.02 -5.93
C ARG A 306 -3.02 -18.46 -5.52
N GLY A 307 -2.03 -19.33 -5.69
CA GLY A 307 -2.14 -20.78 -5.50
C GLY A 307 -1.29 -21.31 -4.36
N HIS A 308 -0.68 -20.43 -3.56
CA HIS A 308 0.19 -20.82 -2.46
C HIS A 308 -0.23 -20.05 -1.22
N ASP A 309 -0.29 -20.74 -0.09
CA ASP A 309 -0.56 -20.12 1.19
C ASP A 309 0.52 -19.07 1.52
N SER A 310 0.09 -18.01 2.17
CA SER A 310 0.97 -16.96 2.64
C SER A 310 1.47 -17.26 4.05
N THR A 311 2.58 -16.62 4.43
CA THR A 311 3.18 -16.79 5.76
C THR A 311 3.31 -15.46 6.47
N LEU A 312 2.92 -15.43 7.75
CA LEU A 312 3.27 -14.38 8.68
C LEU A 312 4.44 -14.86 9.55
N TYR A 313 5.59 -14.22 9.42
CA TYR A 313 6.71 -14.38 10.33
C TYR A 313 6.59 -13.35 11.45
N TYR A 314 6.91 -13.75 12.68
CA TYR A 314 6.98 -12.82 13.79
C TYR A 314 8.11 -13.19 14.75
N GLY A 315 8.69 -12.17 15.37
CA GLY A 315 9.91 -12.33 16.16
C GLY A 315 10.37 -11.02 16.76
N GLN A 316 11.63 -11.01 17.24
CA GLN A 316 12.28 -9.82 17.77
C GLN A 316 13.35 -9.32 16.79
N LEU A 317 13.43 -8.01 16.60
CA LEU A 317 14.40 -7.35 15.73
C LEU A 317 15.28 -6.40 16.54
N ASN A 318 16.60 -6.57 16.42
CA ASN A 318 17.56 -5.55 16.77
C ASN A 318 17.81 -4.67 15.54
N THR A 319 17.40 -3.41 15.60
CA THR A 319 17.46 -2.50 14.45
C THR A 319 18.85 -1.93 14.20
N ASN A 320 19.77 -2.08 15.16
CA ASN A 320 21.17 -1.67 15.03
C ASN A 320 22.03 -2.76 14.38
N THR A 321 21.83 -4.01 14.77
CA THR A 321 22.59 -5.16 14.24
C THR A 321 21.90 -5.84 13.06
N CYS A 322 20.67 -5.45 12.75
CA CYS A 322 19.81 -6.12 11.77
C CYS A 322 19.51 -7.58 12.12
N GLU A 323 19.71 -7.97 13.38
CA GLU A 323 19.48 -9.32 13.83
C GLU A 323 17.99 -9.53 14.07
N PHE A 324 17.36 -10.25 13.15
CA PHE A 324 16.02 -10.79 13.35
C PHE A 324 16.15 -12.17 13.99
N THR A 325 15.94 -12.24 15.30
CA THR A 325 16.01 -13.51 16.00
C THR A 325 14.74 -14.29 15.75
N LYS A 326 14.87 -15.21 14.80
CA LYS A 326 13.93 -16.29 14.58
C LYS A 326 13.98 -17.16 15.84
N ILE A 327 13.09 -16.92 16.79
CA ILE A 327 12.73 -18.01 17.71
C ILE A 327 11.99 -18.99 16.80
N ALA A 328 12.68 -20.07 16.40
CA ALA A 328 12.43 -20.92 15.22
C ALA A 328 11.05 -21.62 15.13
N SER A 329 10.05 -21.16 15.88
CA SER A 329 8.70 -21.71 16.03
C SER A 329 7.58 -20.70 15.75
N GLN A 330 7.86 -19.44 15.41
CA GLN A 330 6.85 -18.38 15.34
C GLN A 330 6.52 -17.94 13.91
N LYS A 331 5.85 -18.83 13.17
CA LYS A 331 5.19 -18.49 11.91
C LYS A 331 3.73 -18.94 11.93
N LYS A 332 2.89 -18.25 11.16
CA LYS A 332 1.50 -18.67 10.90
C LYS A 332 1.23 -18.68 9.41
N THR A 333 0.54 -19.71 8.97
CA THR A 333 0.08 -19.85 7.59
C THR A 333 -1.28 -19.19 7.44
N TYR A 334 -1.46 -18.42 6.38
CA TYR A 334 -2.71 -17.79 5.99
C TYR A 334 -3.06 -18.17 4.56
N PRO A 335 -4.33 -18.02 4.14
CA PRO A 335 -4.69 -18.16 2.75
C PRO A 335 -3.84 -17.29 1.83
N ALA A 336 -3.76 -17.71 0.56
CA ALA A 336 -3.01 -17.01 -0.46
C ALA A 336 -3.30 -15.50 -0.53
N GLY A 337 -2.24 -14.72 -0.77
CA GLY A 337 -2.33 -13.29 -1.02
C GLY A 337 -2.30 -12.43 0.23
N LEU A 338 -1.72 -12.84 1.35
CA LEU A 338 -1.49 -11.96 2.49
C LEU A 338 -0.52 -10.83 2.10
N GLU A 339 -1.02 -9.60 2.00
CA GLU A 339 -0.26 -8.42 1.61
C GLU A 339 0.23 -7.65 2.82
N ASP A 340 -0.28 -6.44 3.03
CA ASP A 340 0.25 -5.51 4.02
C ASP A 340 -0.31 -5.74 5.43
N ILE A 341 0.41 -5.22 6.43
CA ILE A 341 0.15 -5.38 7.85
C ILE A 341 0.12 -4.00 8.52
N HIS A 342 -0.93 -3.73 9.29
CA HIS A 342 -1.03 -2.52 10.09
C HIS A 342 -1.07 -2.83 11.60
N TYR A 343 -0.06 -2.33 12.32
CA TYR A 343 -0.05 -2.29 13.78
C TYR A 343 -0.90 -1.13 14.30
N ALA A 344 -2.05 -1.46 14.93
CA ALA A 344 -2.93 -0.44 15.50
C ALA A 344 -2.40 0.04 16.86
N LEU A 345 -2.00 1.30 16.97
CA LEU A 345 -1.46 1.88 18.21
C LEU A 345 -2.45 1.88 19.39
N THR A 346 -3.73 2.11 19.09
CA THR A 346 -4.77 2.37 20.11
C THR A 346 -5.59 1.13 20.47
N SER A 347 -5.20 -0.06 20.00
CA SER A 347 -5.91 -1.30 20.28
C SER A 347 -4.97 -2.50 20.33
N ASP A 348 -5.46 -3.65 20.76
CA ASP A 348 -4.71 -4.90 20.72
C ASP A 348 -4.76 -5.60 19.34
N ASN A 349 -5.07 -4.88 18.26
CA ASN A 349 -5.22 -5.49 16.94
C ASN A 349 -3.98 -5.28 16.06
N ILE A 350 -3.66 -6.32 15.28
CA ILE A 350 -2.90 -6.20 14.03
C ILE A 350 -3.88 -6.46 12.90
N TRP A 351 -4.02 -5.48 12.01
CA TRP A 351 -4.88 -5.59 10.83
C TRP A 351 -4.06 -6.09 9.65
N MET A 352 -4.66 -6.98 8.87
CA MET A 352 -4.05 -7.64 7.72
C MET A 352 -5.01 -7.60 6.53
N LEU A 353 -4.44 -7.66 5.34
CA LEU A 353 -5.15 -7.55 4.07
C LEU A 353 -4.78 -8.70 3.14
N THR A 354 -5.76 -9.22 2.39
CA THR A 354 -5.50 -10.16 1.28
C THR A 354 -5.78 -9.56 -0.10
N GLU A 355 -5.00 -9.98 -1.11
CA GLU A 355 -5.04 -9.38 -2.44
C GLU A 355 -5.99 -10.03 -3.45
N PHE A 356 -6.14 -11.36 -3.40
CA PHE A 356 -6.81 -12.09 -4.47
C PHE A 356 -8.32 -12.10 -4.32
N GLY A 357 -9.00 -11.83 -5.43
CA GLY A 357 -10.45 -11.86 -5.52
C GLY A 357 -11.06 -13.23 -5.75
N SER A 358 -12.39 -13.32 -5.60
CA SER A 358 -13.16 -14.56 -5.79
C SER A 358 -13.18 -15.13 -7.21
N ASN A 359 -12.81 -14.32 -8.19
CA ASN A 359 -12.61 -14.71 -9.59
C ASN A 359 -11.16 -15.10 -9.92
N GLU A 360 -10.24 -14.97 -8.96
CA GLU A 360 -8.82 -15.27 -9.13
C GLU A 360 -8.48 -16.64 -8.55
N ARG A 361 -9.44 -17.58 -8.60
CA ARG A 361 -9.33 -18.89 -7.95
C ARG A 361 -8.10 -19.64 -8.45
N ALA A 362 -7.33 -20.17 -7.51
CA ALA A 362 -6.43 -21.28 -7.75
C ALA A 362 -7.09 -22.58 -7.25
N SER A 363 -6.62 -23.72 -7.76
CA SER A 363 -7.08 -25.02 -7.27
C SER A 363 -6.90 -25.10 -5.75
N GLY A 364 -7.95 -25.47 -5.02
CA GLY A 364 -7.89 -25.65 -3.57
C GLY A 364 -8.03 -24.37 -2.72
N HIS A 365 -8.00 -23.16 -3.27
CA HIS A 365 -8.05 -21.91 -2.49
C HIS A 365 -9.30 -21.07 -2.76
N ASN A 366 -9.99 -20.67 -1.68
CA ASN A 366 -11.10 -19.73 -1.74
C ASN A 366 -10.59 -18.28 -1.62
N ASN A 367 -10.19 -17.71 -2.74
CA ASN A 367 -9.64 -16.36 -2.79
C ASN A 367 -10.72 -15.32 -2.50
N ASN A 368 -10.49 -14.48 -1.50
CA ASN A 368 -11.33 -13.34 -1.17
C ASN A 368 -10.44 -12.21 -0.68
N ARG A 369 -10.80 -10.98 -1.03
CA ARG A 369 -10.18 -9.74 -0.56
C ARG A 369 -10.76 -9.38 0.78
N VAL A 370 -10.00 -9.71 1.80
CA VAL A 370 -10.42 -9.66 3.20
C VAL A 370 -9.50 -8.71 3.94
N VAL A 371 -10.12 -7.89 4.79
CA VAL A 371 -9.44 -7.16 5.85
C VAL A 371 -9.83 -7.83 7.15
N PHE A 372 -8.85 -8.30 7.92
CA PHE A 372 -9.10 -8.99 9.19
C PHE A 372 -8.13 -8.55 10.27
N ALA A 373 -8.50 -8.79 11.53
CA ALA A 373 -7.66 -8.48 12.68
C ALA A 373 -7.38 -9.70 13.54
N VAL A 374 -6.13 -9.80 13.96
CA VAL A 374 -5.64 -10.74 14.96
C VAL A 374 -5.22 -9.96 16.21
N LYS A 375 -5.31 -10.58 17.38
CA LYS A 375 -4.84 -9.97 18.63
C LYS A 375 -3.32 -10.04 18.73
N LYS A 376 -2.64 -8.95 19.10
CA LYS A 376 -1.16 -8.89 19.13
C LYS A 376 -0.58 -9.99 20.02
N HIS A 377 -1.18 -10.22 21.18
CA HIS A 377 -0.72 -11.23 22.13
C HIS A 377 -0.81 -12.68 21.61
N LEU A 378 -1.55 -12.97 20.53
CA LEU A 378 -1.60 -14.28 19.89
C LEU A 378 -0.48 -14.51 18.87
N ILE A 379 0.22 -13.44 18.49
CA ILE A 379 1.28 -13.40 17.48
C ILE A 379 2.49 -12.60 17.97
N THR A 380 2.80 -12.60 19.26
CA THR A 380 4.00 -11.96 19.82
C THR A 380 4.88 -13.03 20.46
N PRO A 381 6.22 -12.88 20.42
CA PRO A 381 7.16 -13.77 21.09
C PRO A 381 6.94 -14.04 22.56
#